data_AF-X1N6A8-F1
#
_entry.id   AF-X1N6A8-F1
#
_cell.length_a   1.000
_cell.length_b   1.000
_cell.length_c   1.000
_cell.angle_alpha   90.00
_cell.angle_beta   90.00
_cell.angle_gamma   90.00
#
_symmetry.space_group_name_H-M   'P 1'
#
loop_
_entity.id
_entity.type
_entity.pdbx_description
1 polymer ?
#
loop_
_entity_poly.entity_id
_entity_poly.type
_entity_poly.pdbx_seq_one_letter_code
_entity_poly.pdbx_strand_id
1 'polypeptide(L)'
;MDKEHSAAVKKVFVELYQQGYIYRGDYIVNWCPRCGTALSDIEVEYEEIRGKLYYIRYPFRNTKEYLVVATTRPETMLGDTAVAVNPKDERFKKLKGKKLILPLLERELPIIFDEYVDS
;
A
#
# COMPACT_ATOMS: atom_id res chain seq x y z
N MET A 1 -15.59 -3.68 -33.04
CA MET A 1 -14.24 -3.20 -33.37
C MET A 1 -14.09 -3.24 -34.87
N ASP A 2 -13.77 -2.10 -35.48
CA ASP A 2 -13.50 -2.01 -36.91
C ASP A 2 -12.01 -2.27 -37.21
N LYS A 3 -11.72 -2.82 -38.40
CA LYS A 3 -10.38 -3.31 -38.76
C LYS A 3 -9.38 -2.16 -38.90
N GLU A 4 -9.78 -1.04 -39.49
CA GLU A 4 -8.88 0.10 -39.72
C GLU A 4 -8.48 0.76 -38.39
N HIS A 5 -9.47 0.98 -37.50
CA HIS A 5 -9.24 1.52 -36.17
C HIS A 5 -8.34 0.61 -35.31
N SER A 6 -8.57 -0.70 -35.36
CA SER A 6 -7.76 -1.67 -34.62
C SER A 6 -6.31 -1.70 -35.12
N ALA A 7 -6.08 -1.53 -36.42
CA ALA A 7 -4.75 -1.46 -37.00
C ALA A 7 -3.99 -0.21 -36.54
N ALA A 8 -4.67 0.94 -36.46
CA ALA A 8 -4.08 2.19 -35.98
C ALA A 8 -3.62 2.08 -34.51
N VAL A 9 -4.47 1.59 -33.61
CA VAL A 9 -4.12 1.40 -32.19
C VAL A 9 -2.94 0.43 -32.04
N LYS A 10 -2.95 -0.69 -32.78
CA LYS A 10 -1.86 -1.66 -32.74
C LYS A 10 -0.53 -1.06 -33.21
N LYS A 11 -0.55 -0.25 -34.27
CA LYS A 11 0.65 0.42 -34.80
C LYS A 11 1.28 1.32 -33.72
N VAL A 12 0.47 2.21 -33.13
CA VAL A 12 0.96 3.15 -32.10
C VAL A 12 1.47 2.40 -30.87
N PHE A 13 0.76 1.36 -30.42
CA PHE A 13 1.23 0.53 -29.30
C PHE A 13 2.60 -0.10 -29.58
N VAL A 14 2.80 -0.69 -30.76
CA VAL A 14 4.08 -1.32 -31.13
C VAL A 14 5.20 -0.29 -31.25
N GLU A 15 4.94 0.88 -31.84
CA GLU A 15 5.91 1.97 -31.96
C GLU A 15 6.37 2.45 -30.58
N LEU A 16 5.43 2.72 -29.66
CA LEU A 16 5.74 3.16 -28.30
C LEU A 16 6.46 2.06 -27.49
N TYR A 17 6.11 0.79 -27.71
CA TYR A 17 6.82 -0.34 -27.11
C TYR A 17 8.27 -0.44 -27.61
N GLN A 18 8.50 -0.33 -28.92
CA GLN A 18 9.84 -0.36 -29.52
C GLN A 18 10.70 0.84 -29.09
N GLN A 19 10.08 1.99 -28.82
CA GLN A 19 10.75 3.17 -28.27
C GLN A 19 11.04 3.06 -26.76
N GLY A 20 10.56 2.02 -26.08
CA GLY A 20 10.78 1.79 -24.65
C GLY A 20 9.83 2.56 -23.72
N TYR A 21 8.77 3.19 -24.25
CA TYR A 21 7.77 3.90 -23.45
C TYR A 21 6.71 2.97 -22.83
N ILE A 22 6.54 1.77 -23.38
CA ILE A 22 5.62 0.75 -22.86
C ILE A 22 6.43 -0.40 -22.29
N TYR A 23 6.09 -0.82 -21.08
CA TYR A 23 6.69 -1.96 -20.41
C TYR A 23 5.63 -2.82 -19.72
N ARG A 24 6.05 -4.02 -19.28
CA ARG A 24 5.25 -4.90 -18.44
C ARG A 24 6.03 -5.17 -17.16
N GLY A 25 5.39 -4.97 -16.03
CA GLY A 25 5.93 -5.24 -14.70
C GLY A 25 4.82 -5.39 -13.68
N ASP A 26 5.21 -5.71 -12.45
CA ASP A 26 4.29 -5.78 -11.33
C ASP A 26 4.13 -4.37 -10.73
N TYR A 27 2.88 -3.92 -10.67
CA TYR A 27 2.50 -2.59 -10.18
C TYR A 27 1.18 -2.69 -9.42
N ILE A 28 0.98 -1.83 -8.41
CA ILE A 28 -0.28 -1.76 -7.66
C ILE A 28 -1.33 -1.12 -8.55
N VAL A 29 -2.40 -1.84 -8.86
CA VAL A 29 -3.51 -1.35 -9.69
C VAL A 29 -4.79 -1.23 -8.89
N ASN A 30 -5.68 -0.32 -9.29
CA ASN A 30 -7.05 -0.29 -8.79
C ASN A 30 -7.80 -1.47 -9.39
N TRP A 31 -8.14 -2.46 -8.57
CA TRP A 31 -8.86 -3.65 -9.00
C TRP A 31 -10.33 -3.58 -8.62
N CYS A 32 -11.22 -3.73 -9.60
CA CYS A 32 -12.65 -3.81 -9.34
C CYS A 32 -13.11 -5.28 -9.20
N PRO A 33 -13.47 -5.75 -7.99
CA PRO A 33 -13.88 -7.15 -7.79
C PRO A 33 -15.21 -7.49 -8.46
N ARG A 34 -16.07 -6.50 -8.71
CA ARG A 34 -17.35 -6.68 -9.42
C ARG A 34 -17.14 -6.91 -10.92
N CYS A 35 -16.27 -6.11 -11.54
CA CYS A 35 -16.03 -6.16 -12.98
C CYS A 35 -14.98 -7.21 -13.37
N GLY A 36 -14.08 -7.58 -12.45
CA GLY A 36 -12.99 -8.52 -12.73
C GLY A 36 -11.90 -7.92 -13.62
N THR A 37 -11.66 -6.61 -13.52
CA THR A 37 -10.65 -5.90 -14.31
C THR A 37 -9.96 -4.80 -13.49
N ALA A 38 -8.77 -4.42 -13.93
CA ALA A 38 -8.10 -3.22 -13.48
C ALA A 38 -8.81 -1.97 -14.02
N LEU A 39 -8.79 -0.89 -13.24
CA LEU A 39 -9.30 0.44 -13.59
C LEU A 39 -8.14 1.43 -13.58
N SER A 40 -8.20 2.40 -14.49
CA SER A 40 -7.32 3.57 -14.45
C SER A 40 -7.76 4.53 -13.35
N ASP A 41 -6.86 5.39 -12.85
CA ASP A 41 -7.18 6.34 -11.78
C ASP A 41 -8.31 7.31 -12.17
N ILE A 42 -8.45 7.65 -13.45
CA ILE A 42 -9.52 8.53 -13.95
C ILE A 42 -10.90 7.85 -13.97
N GLU A 43 -10.96 6.52 -13.90
CA GLU A 43 -12.20 5.75 -13.81
C GLU A 43 -12.64 5.51 -12.36
N VAL A 44 -11.84 5.94 -11.38
CA VAL A 44 -12.14 5.79 -9.95
C VAL A 44 -12.81 7.06 -9.42
N GLU A 45 -14.04 6.90 -8.92
CA GLU A 45 -14.79 7.95 -8.27
C GLU A 45 -14.64 7.84 -6.74
N TYR A 46 -14.44 8.98 -6.07
CA TYR A 46 -14.28 9.06 -4.62
C TYR A 46 -15.57 9.55 -3.97
N GLU A 47 -16.04 8.81 -2.97
CA GLU A 47 -17.21 9.16 -2.17
C GLU A 47 -16.84 9.14 -0.68
N GLU A 48 -17.34 10.13 0.08
CA GLU A 48 -17.17 10.15 1.52
C GLU A 48 -18.13 9.19 2.22
N ILE A 49 -17.57 8.26 3.00
CA ILE A 49 -18.35 7.27 3.74
C ILE A 49 -17.94 7.32 5.21
N ARG A 50 -18.93 7.22 6.11
CA ARG A 50 -18.66 7.10 7.55
C ARG A 50 -18.04 5.75 7.87
N GLY A 51 -16.74 5.76 8.16
CA GLY A 51 -15.98 4.59 8.58
C GLY A 51 -15.80 4.46 10.09
N LYS A 52 -15.03 3.45 10.49
CA LYS A 52 -14.51 3.28 11.86
C LYS A 52 -13.00 3.36 11.83
N LEU A 53 -12.42 3.93 12.89
CA LEU A 53 -10.98 3.93 13.10
C LEU A 53 -10.65 2.93 14.22
N TYR A 54 -9.82 1.94 13.90
CA TYR A 54 -9.40 0.88 14.80
C TYR A 54 -8.01 1.18 15.33
N TYR A 55 -7.76 0.79 16.58
CA TYR A 55 -6.45 0.93 17.25
C TYR A 55 -5.93 -0.44 17.63
N ILE A 56 -4.84 -0.87 16.99
CA ILE A 56 -4.29 -2.21 17.11
C ILE A 56 -2.92 -2.14 17.80
N ARG A 57 -2.67 -3.04 18.75
CA ARG A 57 -1.39 -3.10 19.49
C ARG A 57 -0.42 -4.07 18.80
N TYR A 58 0.75 -3.57 18.46
CA TYR A 58 1.88 -4.34 17.92
C TYR A 58 2.91 -4.48 19.04
N PRO A 59 3.08 -5.66 19.64
CA PRO A 59 4.02 -5.86 20.74
C PRO A 59 5.48 -5.81 20.27
N PHE A 60 6.38 -5.35 21.12
CA PHE A 60 7.83 -5.51 20.92
C PHE A 60 8.26 -6.91 21.39
N ARG A 61 9.24 -7.50 20.70
CA ARG A 61 9.75 -8.84 21.02
C ARG A 61 10.23 -8.91 22.48
N ASN A 62 9.80 -9.94 23.22
CA ASN A 62 10.21 -10.24 24.59
C ASN A 62 9.95 -9.11 25.62
N THR A 63 9.04 -8.18 25.34
CA THR A 63 8.65 -7.13 26.30
C THR A 63 7.13 -7.07 26.45
N LYS A 64 6.65 -6.35 27.47
CA LYS A 64 5.23 -5.99 27.59
C LYS A 64 4.90 -4.66 26.89
N GLU A 65 5.88 -4.02 26.26
CA GLU A 65 5.70 -2.79 25.51
C GLU A 65 5.03 -3.09 24.17
N TYR A 66 4.27 -2.12 23.66
CA TYR A 66 3.62 -2.20 22.36
C TYR A 66 3.54 -0.83 21.70
N LEU A 67 3.46 -0.82 20.37
CA LEU A 67 3.10 0.35 19.58
C LEU A 67 1.64 0.24 19.16
N VAL A 68 0.91 1.35 19.20
CA VAL A 68 -0.49 1.39 18.74
C VAL A 68 -0.52 1.93 17.32
N VAL A 69 -1.11 1.16 16.40
CA VAL A 69 -1.34 1.55 15.01
C VAL A 69 -2.83 1.85 14.82
N ALA A 70 -3.13 3.01 14.25
CA ALA A 70 -4.49 3.40 13.88
C ALA A 70 -4.76 3.05 12.41
N THR A 71 -5.82 2.30 12.10
CA THR A 71 -6.18 1.91 10.74
C THR A 71 -7.69 1.82 10.55
N THR A 72 -8.17 2.12 9.35
CA THR A 72 -9.57 1.88 8.94
C THR A 72 -9.77 0.46 8.40
N ARG A 73 -8.68 -0.27 8.12
CA ARG A 73 -8.65 -1.59 7.49
C ARG A 73 -7.91 -2.61 8.37
N PRO A 74 -8.49 -3.03 9.50
CA PRO A 74 -7.82 -3.97 10.41
C PRO A 74 -7.46 -5.31 9.76
N GLU A 75 -8.17 -5.71 8.71
CA GLU A 75 -7.92 -6.94 7.96
C GLU A 75 -6.59 -6.92 7.19
N THR A 76 -6.05 -5.75 6.84
CA THR A 76 -4.76 -5.66 6.13
C THR A 76 -3.56 -5.94 7.03
N MET A 77 -3.74 -5.94 8.35
CA MET A 77 -2.69 -6.24 9.33
C MET A 77 -1.91 -7.51 8.98
N LEU A 78 -2.59 -8.55 8.51
CA LEU A 78 -1.96 -9.84 8.16
C LEU A 78 -0.92 -9.71 7.03
N GLY A 79 -1.05 -8.69 6.19
CA GLY A 79 -0.15 -8.38 5.09
C GLY A 79 0.95 -7.38 5.43
N ASP A 80 0.99 -6.81 6.64
CA ASP A 80 1.92 -5.75 6.98
C ASP A 80 3.37 -6.21 6.87
N THR A 81 4.20 -5.41 6.21
CA THR A 81 5.63 -5.70 5.98
C THR A 81 6.55 -4.87 6.87
N ALA A 82 6.08 -3.71 7.33
CA ALA A 82 6.78 -2.79 8.23
C ALA A 82 5.77 -1.89 8.95
N VAL A 83 6.19 -1.25 10.04
CA VAL A 83 5.43 -0.15 10.66
C VAL A 83 6.20 1.15 10.46
N ALA A 84 5.55 2.14 9.87
CA ALA A 84 6.15 3.45 9.61
C ALA A 84 5.87 4.43 10.76
N VAL A 85 6.88 5.22 11.13
CA VAL A 85 6.78 6.30 12.13
C VAL A 85 7.40 7.58 11.59
N ASN A 86 6.88 8.74 11.99
CA ASN A 86 7.43 10.03 11.57
C ASN A 86 8.79 10.29 12.27
N PRO A 87 9.88 10.58 11.53
CA PRO A 87 11.20 10.87 12.12
C PRO A 87 11.28 12.18 12.92
N LYS A 88 10.39 13.14 12.67
CA LYS A 88 10.32 14.43 13.38
C LYS A 88 9.62 14.30 14.73
N ASP A 89 8.92 13.20 14.97
CA ASP A 89 8.27 12.94 16.25
C ASP A 89 9.28 12.41 17.29
N GLU A 90 9.51 13.23 18.33
CA GLU A 90 10.40 12.91 19.46
C GLU A 90 10.01 11.60 20.17
N ARG A 91 8.72 11.22 20.18
CA ARG A 91 8.22 9.99 20.82
C ARG A 91 8.86 8.74 20.22
N PHE A 92 9.15 8.77 18.92
CA PHE A 92 9.57 7.58 18.16
C PHE A 92 11.06 7.52 17.84
N LYS A 93 11.85 8.56 18.13
CA LYS A 93 13.30 8.58 17.85
C LYS A 93 14.06 7.41 18.48
N LYS A 94 13.61 6.94 19.65
CA LYS A 94 14.20 5.80 20.37
C LYS A 94 13.82 4.43 19.81
N LEU A 95 12.96 4.38 18.79
CA LEU A 95 12.51 3.13 18.16
C LEU A 95 13.41 2.69 17.00
N LYS A 96 14.46 3.44 16.67
CA LYS A 96 15.39 3.10 15.59
C LYS A 96 16.07 1.76 15.84
N GLY A 97 15.91 0.83 14.91
CA GLY A 97 16.45 -0.53 14.99
C GLY A 97 15.65 -1.49 15.88
N LYS A 98 14.60 -1.03 16.56
CA LYS A 98 13.66 -1.93 17.25
C LYS A 98 12.78 -2.65 16.23
N LYS A 99 12.35 -3.86 16.61
CA LYS A 99 11.42 -4.68 15.82
C LYS A 99 10.15 -4.94 16.62
N LEU A 100 9.04 -4.96 15.92
CA LEU A 100 7.73 -5.34 16.43
C LEU A 100 7.44 -6.79 16.04
N ILE A 101 6.47 -7.38 16.71
CA ILE A 101 5.88 -8.66 16.33
C ILE A 101 4.52 -8.38 15.73
N LEU A 102 4.27 -8.92 14.54
CA LEU A 102 2.99 -8.86 13.88
C LEU A 102 1.96 -9.67 14.70
N PRO A 103 0.86 -9.06 15.17
CA PRO A 103 -0.15 -9.80 15.90
C PRO A 103 -0.69 -10.97 15.07
N LEU A 104 -1.04 -12.06 15.75
CA LEU A 104 -1.58 -13.31 15.18
C LEU A 104 -0.59 -14.16 14.35
N LEU A 105 0.37 -13.56 13.66
CA LEU A 105 1.33 -14.28 12.81
C LEU A 105 2.71 -14.48 13.46
N GLU A 106 2.97 -13.83 14.59
CA GLU A 106 4.23 -13.92 15.34
C GLU A 106 5.50 -13.62 14.52
N ARG A 107 5.36 -12.90 13.40
CA ARG A 107 6.44 -12.51 12.49
C ARG A 107 7.08 -11.20 12.95
N GLU A 108 8.40 -11.08 12.82
CA GLU A 108 9.09 -9.81 13.07
C GLU A 108 8.79 -8.77 11.99
N LEU A 109 8.50 -7.54 12.41
CA LEU A 109 8.32 -6.37 11.55
C LEU A 109 9.36 -5.30 11.88
N PRO A 110 10.06 -4.75 10.87
CA PRO A 110 10.90 -3.57 11.05
C PRO A 110 10.05 -2.32 11.30
N ILE A 111 10.59 -1.41 12.10
CA ILE A 111 10.08 -0.05 12.19
C ILE A 111 10.88 0.80 11.20
N ILE A 112 10.19 1.46 10.28
CA ILE A 112 10.77 2.37 9.28
C ILE A 112 10.43 3.82 9.62
N PHE A 113 11.32 4.73 9.27
CA PHE A 113 11.12 6.17 9.48
C PHE A 113 10.78 6.80 8.14
N ASP A 114 9.58 7.39 8.06
CA ASP A 114 9.06 7.98 6.84
C ASP A 114 8.39 9.32 7.17
N GLU A 115 8.75 10.37 6.43
CA GLU A 115 8.19 11.72 6.59
C GLU A 115 6.74 11.84 6.09
N TYR A 116 6.27 10.86 5.30
CA TYR A 116 4.89 10.79 4.82
C TYR A 116 3.88 10.52 5.95
N VAL A 117 4.34 9.92 7.05
CA VAL A 117 3.48 9.65 8.22
C VAL A 117 3.21 10.95 8.95
N ASP A 118 1.95 11.24 9.27
CA ASP A 118 1.59 12.44 10.03
C ASP A 118 2.09 12.37 11.49
N SER A 119 2.45 13.53 12.07
CA SER A 119 3.09 13.64 13.40
C SER A 119 2.10 13.80 14.55
#